data_AF-X0IA73-F1
#
_entry.id   AF-X0IA73-F1
#
_cell.length_a   1.000
_cell.length_b   1.000
_cell.length_c   1.000
_cell.angle_alpha   90.00
_cell.angle_beta   90.00
_cell.angle_gamma   90.00
#
_symmetry.space_group_name_H-M   'P 1'
#
loop_
_entity.id
_entity.type
_entity.pdbx_description
1 polymer ?
#
loop_
_entity_poly.entity_id
_entity_poly.type
_entity_poly.pdbx_seq_one_letter_code
_entity_poly.pdbx_strand_id
1 'polypeptide(L)'
;MLASEFGRIIIILDGVDSSNEAGLRELMEILLRKKTRLRIMMTSQSPPSDTLIDTFGMSTITALATDQDLSLYHAKAIDEAPVSTEVLDDSHTRLFPYQKLMDMAHGRFLPIIRSWFTNIASQPNTVLLSLVESWSPNSSMDISRAFCEALVNEIQTSKHSEMTLCSLYYLVYGEENGYTFTPSMLWEALIAWGIRDEDSTVFTLTQISNACADFAFIDTETKIMKLRSPLLMDYLRTEVFGDNYHARHIRATFRYLTRGDYEGACKSSGELKERLRAHPFLCYAARTLSPSLAAFPALPYDRDFLKMTASHRSVDSYLQAAEAWPYIDEESYDEFEAEEERWRCYTKAYTPLHLAAHFGARETLIQSLVDRGDNIEARAANGQTALHIAAEIGDSSHTVKRLLECGANVAAVDEDGLTPLAHAIVYGCLESVRLLISHGADIKALDEEDLLECSREKPDVAKFLVGLGVEMPVEESEQEE
;
A
#
# COMPACT_ATOMS: atom_id res chain seq x y z
N MET A 1 -28.56 4.98 -7.85
CA MET A 1 -29.07 6.32 -7.51
C MET A 1 -28.48 7.43 -8.37
N LEU A 2 -27.15 7.65 -8.44
CA LEU A 2 -26.58 8.79 -9.20
C LEU A 2 -27.01 8.87 -10.68
N ALA A 3 -27.16 7.75 -11.37
CA ALA A 3 -27.54 7.73 -12.80
C ALA A 3 -28.96 8.25 -13.12
N SER A 4 -29.86 8.34 -12.13
CA SER A 4 -31.21 8.91 -12.35
C SER A 4 -31.25 10.43 -12.26
N GLU A 5 -30.26 11.07 -11.62
CA GLU A 5 -30.19 12.52 -11.45
C GLU A 5 -29.37 13.22 -12.53
N PHE A 6 -28.32 12.57 -13.06
CA PHE A 6 -27.39 13.19 -13.99
C PHE A 6 -27.63 12.80 -15.46
N GLY A 7 -27.77 13.80 -16.34
CA GLY A 7 -28.01 13.59 -17.76
C GLY A 7 -26.84 12.96 -18.53
N ARG A 8 -25.61 13.08 -18.01
CA ARG A 8 -24.36 12.43 -18.47
C ARG A 8 -23.43 12.26 -17.26
N ILE A 9 -22.78 11.11 -17.16
CA ILE A 9 -21.75 10.84 -16.13
C ILE A 9 -20.45 10.55 -16.86
N ILE A 10 -19.37 11.22 -16.47
CA ILE A 10 -18.00 10.94 -16.94
C ILE A 10 -17.21 10.39 -15.77
N ILE A 11 -16.68 9.19 -15.91
CA ILE A 11 -15.73 8.59 -14.98
C ILE A 11 -14.34 8.70 -15.60
N ILE A 12 -13.38 9.21 -14.83
CA ILE A 12 -11.97 9.22 -15.20
C ILE A 12 -11.27 8.23 -14.29
N LEU A 13 -10.72 7.16 -14.88
CA LEU A 13 -9.90 6.19 -14.20
C LEU A 13 -8.45 6.46 -14.56
N ASP A 14 -7.65 6.88 -13.59
CA ASP A 14 -6.23 7.15 -13.80
C ASP A 14 -5.35 5.99 -13.33
N GLY A 15 -4.22 5.77 -14.00
CA GLY A 15 -3.28 4.71 -13.67
C GLY A 15 -3.78 3.29 -13.95
N VAL A 16 -4.70 3.11 -14.90
CA VAL A 16 -5.17 1.76 -15.27
C VAL A 16 -4.10 1.07 -16.10
N ASP A 17 -3.65 -0.12 -15.72
CA ASP A 17 -2.60 -0.84 -16.45
C ASP A 17 -2.79 -2.36 -16.41
N SER A 18 -1.90 -3.10 -17.07
CA SER A 18 -1.96 -4.56 -17.12
C SER A 18 -1.96 -5.24 -15.74
N SER A 19 -1.45 -4.58 -14.69
CA SER A 19 -1.39 -5.14 -13.33
C SER A 19 -2.75 -5.13 -12.62
N ASN A 20 -3.66 -4.24 -13.02
CA ASN A 20 -5.01 -4.11 -12.44
C ASN A 20 -6.14 -4.54 -13.40
N GLU A 21 -5.79 -5.28 -14.46
CA GLU A 21 -6.71 -5.67 -15.52
C GLU A 21 -7.91 -6.49 -15.02
N ALA A 22 -7.71 -7.37 -14.03
CA ALA A 22 -8.78 -8.19 -13.46
C ALA A 22 -9.84 -7.34 -12.74
N GLY A 23 -9.40 -6.40 -11.88
CA GLY A 23 -10.30 -5.49 -11.18
C GLY A 23 -10.98 -4.50 -12.14
N LEU A 24 -10.25 -4.02 -13.15
CA LEU A 24 -10.84 -3.22 -14.23
C LEU A 24 -11.96 -3.98 -14.94
N ARG A 25 -11.73 -5.26 -15.28
CA ARG A 25 -12.74 -6.09 -15.96
C ARG A 25 -14.01 -6.20 -15.13
N GLU A 26 -13.87 -6.53 -13.85
CA GLU A 26 -15.00 -6.67 -12.93
C GLU A 26 -15.76 -5.33 -12.78
N LEU A 27 -15.03 -4.24 -12.55
CA LEU A 27 -15.61 -2.89 -12.51
C LEU A 27 -16.36 -2.59 -13.80
N MET A 28 -15.79 -2.94 -14.95
CA MET A 28 -16.38 -2.66 -16.26
C MET A 28 -17.64 -3.48 -16.52
N GLU A 29 -17.64 -4.75 -16.13
CA GLU A 29 -18.82 -5.61 -16.17
C GLU A 29 -19.95 -5.05 -15.28
N ILE A 30 -19.62 -4.52 -14.10
CA ILE A 30 -20.59 -3.89 -13.19
C ILE A 30 -21.14 -2.59 -13.79
N LEU A 31 -20.26 -1.70 -14.25
CA LEU A 31 -20.64 -0.37 -14.74
C LEU A 31 -21.45 -0.45 -16.05
N LEU A 32 -21.13 -1.40 -16.93
CA LEU A 32 -21.78 -1.53 -18.24
C LEU A 32 -22.96 -2.51 -18.26
N ARG A 33 -23.24 -3.21 -17.15
CA ARG A 33 -24.38 -4.15 -17.03
C ARG A 33 -25.74 -3.52 -17.27
N LYS A 34 -25.91 -2.23 -16.97
CA LYS A 34 -27.14 -1.46 -17.22
C LYS A 34 -26.88 -0.44 -18.33
N LYS A 35 -27.90 -0.13 -19.16
CA LYS A 35 -27.83 0.94 -20.17
C LYS A 35 -27.71 2.31 -19.50
N THR A 36 -26.52 2.66 -19.03
CA THR A 36 -26.21 3.93 -18.39
C THR A 36 -25.69 4.93 -19.42
N ARG A 37 -26.00 6.23 -19.23
CA ARG A 37 -25.41 7.35 -20.01
C ARG A 37 -23.99 7.69 -19.51
N LEU A 38 -23.18 6.65 -19.36
CA LEU A 38 -21.87 6.72 -18.73
C LEU A 38 -20.79 6.78 -19.81
N ARG A 39 -19.83 7.69 -19.66
CA ARG A 39 -18.61 7.75 -20.46
C ARG A 39 -17.44 7.49 -19.52
N ILE A 40 -16.54 6.62 -19.92
CA ILE A 40 -15.35 6.32 -19.15
C ILE A 40 -14.16 6.75 -19.97
N MET A 41 -13.30 7.54 -19.36
CA MET A 41 -11.98 7.86 -19.87
C MET A 41 -10.97 7.17 -18.96
N MET A 42 -10.01 6.48 -19.57
CA MET A 42 -8.97 5.78 -18.84
C MET A 42 -7.63 6.35 -19.26
N THR A 43 -6.80 6.72 -18.30
CA THR A 43 -5.41 7.10 -18.52
C THR A 43 -4.52 5.97 -18.05
N SER A 44 -3.55 5.64 -18.88
CA SER A 44 -2.69 4.46 -18.71
C SER A 44 -1.30 4.76 -19.24
N GLN A 45 -0.27 4.35 -18.49
CA GLN A 45 1.11 4.33 -18.99
C GLN A 45 1.43 3.03 -19.74
N SER A 46 0.74 1.94 -19.39
CA SER A 46 0.84 0.62 -20.00
C SER A 46 -0.56 0.08 -20.26
N PRO A 47 -1.09 0.21 -21.49
CA PRO A 47 -2.50 -0.05 -21.76
C PRO A 47 -2.91 -1.49 -21.38
N PRO A 48 -4.19 -1.72 -21.04
CA PRO A 48 -4.72 -3.06 -20.79
C PRO A 48 -4.51 -3.97 -21.99
N SER A 49 -4.61 -5.30 -21.79
CA SER A 49 -4.47 -6.25 -22.90
C SER A 49 -5.42 -5.94 -24.06
N ASP A 50 -4.96 -6.21 -25.28
CA ASP A 50 -5.78 -6.10 -26.50
C ASP A 50 -7.09 -6.89 -26.36
N THR A 51 -7.05 -8.03 -25.66
CA THR A 51 -8.24 -8.81 -25.32
C THR A 51 -9.28 -8.02 -24.51
N LEU A 52 -8.87 -7.23 -23.52
CA LEU A 52 -9.80 -6.43 -22.73
C LEU A 52 -10.29 -5.21 -23.51
N ILE A 53 -9.40 -4.56 -24.27
CA ILE A 53 -9.74 -3.47 -25.21
C ILE A 53 -10.83 -3.91 -26.18
N ASP A 54 -10.66 -5.06 -26.82
CA ASP A 54 -11.60 -5.61 -27.78
C ASP A 54 -12.92 -6.03 -27.11
N THR A 55 -12.85 -6.64 -25.92
CA THR A 55 -14.05 -7.10 -25.18
C THR A 55 -15.02 -5.96 -24.89
N PHE A 56 -14.51 -4.79 -24.52
CA PHE A 56 -15.34 -3.62 -24.18
C PHE A 56 -15.42 -2.57 -25.29
N GLY A 57 -14.78 -2.81 -26.45
CA GLY A 57 -14.76 -1.88 -27.58
C GLY A 57 -14.14 -0.52 -27.23
N MET A 58 -13.02 -0.54 -26.50
CA MET A 58 -12.36 0.69 -26.04
C MET A 58 -11.59 1.36 -27.17
N SER A 59 -11.76 2.68 -27.29
CA SER A 59 -10.97 3.49 -28.23
C SER A 59 -9.72 4.03 -27.54
N THR A 60 -8.55 3.63 -28.01
CA THR A 60 -7.26 4.08 -27.46
C THR A 60 -6.76 5.33 -28.19
N ILE A 61 -6.35 6.34 -27.42
CA ILE A 61 -5.66 7.53 -27.94
C ILE A 61 -4.28 7.57 -27.28
N THR A 62 -3.23 7.44 -28.09
CA THR A 62 -1.86 7.60 -27.59
C THR A 62 -1.53 9.09 -27.52
N ALA A 63 -1.26 9.58 -26.30
CA ALA A 63 -0.74 10.92 -26.08
C ALA A 63 0.77 10.85 -25.80
N LEU A 64 1.57 11.48 -26.65
CA LEU A 64 3.02 11.58 -26.50
C LEU A 64 3.41 13.03 -26.24
N ALA A 65 4.46 13.25 -25.43
CA ALA A 65 4.99 14.57 -25.19
C ALA A 65 5.58 15.16 -26.47
N THR A 66 5.44 16.48 -26.65
CA THR A 66 6.11 17.17 -27.76
C THR A 66 7.60 17.35 -27.48
N ASP A 67 8.40 17.59 -28.51
CA ASP A 67 9.83 17.93 -28.35
C ASP A 67 10.03 19.15 -27.43
N GLN A 68 9.08 20.09 -27.43
CA GLN A 68 9.09 21.25 -26.53
C GLN A 68 8.86 20.83 -25.07
N ASP A 69 7.91 19.94 -24.81
CA ASP A 69 7.65 19.42 -23.45
C ASP A 69 8.84 18.63 -22.92
N LEU A 70 9.42 17.76 -23.77
CA LEU A 70 10.61 17.00 -23.43
C LEU A 70 11.80 17.93 -23.16
N SER A 71 11.99 18.95 -24.00
CA SER A 71 13.05 19.94 -23.80
C SER A 71 12.89 20.69 -22.48
N LEU A 72 11.66 21.08 -22.12
CA LEU A 72 11.39 21.75 -20.84
C LEU A 72 11.62 20.80 -19.64
N TYR A 73 11.19 19.55 -19.75
CA TYR A 73 11.42 18.53 -18.73
C TYR A 73 12.91 18.30 -18.49
N HIS A 74 13.69 18.13 -19.57
CA HIS A 74 15.14 17.95 -19.48
C HIS A 74 15.85 19.21 -18.99
N ALA A 75 15.44 20.39 -19.45
CA ALA A 75 15.97 21.65 -18.94
C ALA A 75 15.72 21.78 -17.43
N LYS A 76 14.52 21.46 -16.93
CA LYS A 76 14.21 21.49 -15.49
C LYS A 76 15.05 20.51 -14.68
N ALA A 77 15.32 19.32 -15.22
CA ALA A 77 16.23 18.36 -14.59
C ALA A 77 17.68 18.90 -14.47
N ILE A 78 18.07 19.82 -15.34
CA ILE A 78 19.39 20.48 -15.37
C ILE A 78 19.41 21.78 -14.53
N ASP A 79 18.35 22.59 -14.59
CA ASP A 79 18.25 23.99 -14.10
C ASP A 79 17.97 24.17 -12.59
N GLU A 80 17.77 23.12 -11.79
CA GLU A 80 17.77 23.22 -10.31
C GLU A 80 19.20 23.52 -9.72
N ALA A 81 20.03 24.23 -10.49
CA ALA A 81 21.25 24.94 -10.10
C ALA A 81 20.93 26.45 -9.91
N PRO A 82 21.68 27.22 -9.09
CA PRO A 82 21.32 28.62 -8.83
C PRO A 82 21.55 29.52 -10.07
N VAL A 83 20.43 30.02 -10.61
CA VAL A 83 20.11 31.29 -11.30
C VAL A 83 21.03 31.86 -12.40
N SER A 84 20.34 32.33 -13.45
CA SER A 84 20.72 33.21 -14.56
C SER A 84 21.53 32.50 -15.65
N THR A 85 21.09 32.49 -16.90
CA THR A 85 20.80 33.67 -17.73
C THR A 85 20.02 33.19 -18.95
N GLU A 86 19.41 34.14 -19.68
CA GLU A 86 18.88 33.99 -21.04
C GLU A 86 19.45 32.79 -21.82
N VAL A 87 18.56 32.01 -22.44
CA VAL A 87 18.91 31.02 -23.46
C VAL A 87 19.56 31.77 -24.63
N LEU A 88 20.84 32.06 -24.48
CA LEU A 88 21.71 32.58 -25.51
C LEU A 88 22.11 31.39 -26.37
N ASP A 89 21.57 31.42 -27.58
CA ASP A 89 22.11 30.75 -28.76
C ASP A 89 23.61 31.08 -28.85
N ASP A 90 24.46 30.21 -28.28
CA ASP A 90 25.89 30.27 -28.50
C ASP A 90 26.41 28.93 -29.00
N SER A 91 27.06 29.04 -30.15
CA SER A 91 27.60 28.02 -31.04
C SER A 91 28.70 27.11 -30.44
N HIS A 92 28.75 27.00 -29.11
CA HIS A 92 29.66 26.15 -28.33
C HIS A 92 28.99 24.91 -27.71
N THR A 93 27.67 24.71 -27.85
CA THR A 93 26.90 23.51 -27.44
C THR A 93 27.03 22.29 -28.37
N ARG A 94 28.13 22.17 -29.13
CA ARG A 94 28.35 21.08 -30.11
C ARG A 94 28.74 19.71 -29.53
N LEU A 95 28.56 19.44 -28.24
CA LEU A 95 29.10 18.21 -27.61
C LEU A 95 28.06 17.19 -27.13
N PHE A 96 26.77 17.52 -27.02
CA PHE A 96 25.72 16.54 -26.68
C PHE A 96 24.65 16.48 -27.78
N PRO A 97 24.35 15.30 -28.33
CA PRO A 97 23.38 15.17 -29.40
C PRO A 97 21.93 15.24 -28.87
N TYR A 98 21.50 16.43 -28.45
CA TYR A 98 20.14 16.68 -27.91
C TYR A 98 19.04 16.22 -28.86
N GLN A 99 19.16 16.45 -30.17
CA GLN A 99 18.18 15.93 -31.14
C GLN A 99 18.10 14.40 -31.09
N LYS A 100 19.24 13.71 -31.00
CA LYS A 100 19.27 12.24 -30.87
C LYS A 100 18.61 11.79 -29.57
N LEU A 101 18.77 12.53 -28.48
CA LEU A 101 18.08 12.28 -27.22
C LEU A 101 16.55 12.42 -27.36
N MET A 102 16.06 13.46 -28.04
CA MET A 102 14.62 13.65 -28.28
C MET A 102 14.05 12.54 -29.18
N ASP A 103 14.76 12.23 -30.27
CA ASP A 103 14.37 11.15 -31.20
C ASP A 103 14.31 9.80 -30.47
N MET A 104 15.27 9.54 -29.58
CA MET A 104 15.34 8.34 -28.74
C MET A 104 14.23 8.31 -27.68
N ALA A 105 13.93 9.45 -27.04
CA ALA A 105 12.87 9.54 -26.03
C ALA A 105 11.49 9.21 -26.60
N HIS A 106 11.25 9.48 -27.89
CA HIS A 106 10.01 9.15 -28.59
C HIS A 106 8.75 9.63 -27.84
N GLY A 107 8.80 10.87 -27.34
CA GLY A 107 7.71 11.47 -26.56
C GLY A 107 7.57 10.98 -25.12
N ARG A 108 8.56 10.24 -24.59
CA ARG A 108 8.60 9.79 -23.19
C ARG A 108 9.55 10.63 -22.34
N PHE A 109 9.14 10.93 -21.11
CA PHE A 109 9.99 11.60 -20.12
C PHE A 109 11.01 10.63 -19.53
N LEU A 110 12.14 10.43 -20.23
CA LEU A 110 13.23 9.55 -19.79
C LEU A 110 13.76 10.00 -18.41
N PRO A 111 14.08 9.09 -17.48
CA PRO A 111 14.57 9.46 -16.17
C PRO A 111 16.01 9.97 -16.29
N ILE A 112 16.17 11.28 -16.43
CA ILE A 112 17.46 11.93 -16.51
C ILE A 112 17.70 12.69 -15.21
N ILE A 113 18.87 12.49 -14.61
CA ILE A 113 19.25 13.10 -13.34
C ILE A 113 20.31 14.18 -13.52
N ARG A 114 20.39 15.09 -12.56
CA ARG A 114 21.31 16.23 -12.61
C ARG A 114 22.77 15.79 -12.63
N SER A 115 23.14 14.78 -11.84
CA SER A 115 24.51 14.26 -11.74
C SER A 115 25.04 13.65 -13.05
N TRP A 116 24.18 13.40 -14.04
CA TRP A 116 24.59 13.03 -15.39
C TRP A 116 25.10 14.19 -16.24
N PHE A 117 24.98 15.42 -15.74
CA PHE A 117 25.56 16.61 -16.34
C PHE A 117 26.65 17.17 -15.44
N THR A 118 27.77 17.56 -16.04
CA THR A 118 28.87 18.21 -15.34
C THR A 118 28.59 19.70 -15.13
N ASN A 119 29.06 20.26 -14.01
CA ASN A 119 28.89 21.69 -13.66
C ASN A 119 29.50 22.67 -14.69
N ILE A 120 30.34 22.18 -15.60
CA ILE A 120 30.96 22.99 -16.65
C ILE A 120 30.10 22.85 -17.89
N ALA A 121 29.22 23.84 -18.12
CA ALA A 121 28.44 24.01 -19.34
C ALA A 121 27.50 22.84 -19.72
N SER A 122 26.90 22.16 -18.73
CA SER A 122 25.89 21.12 -18.97
C SER A 122 26.37 19.99 -19.89
N GLN A 123 27.68 19.66 -19.83
CA GLN A 123 28.21 18.56 -20.62
C GLN A 123 27.82 17.22 -19.99
N PRO A 124 27.29 16.27 -20.78
CA PRO A 124 26.89 14.95 -20.33
C PRO A 124 28.10 14.16 -19.82
N ASN A 125 27.91 13.33 -18.81
CA ASN A 125 28.91 12.38 -18.35
C ASN A 125 29.01 11.19 -19.34
N THR A 126 29.95 10.28 -19.07
CA THR A 126 30.18 9.11 -19.93
C THR A 126 28.99 8.14 -19.94
N VAL A 127 28.20 8.07 -18.87
CA VAL A 127 27.03 7.19 -18.77
C VAL A 127 25.97 7.65 -19.76
N LEU A 128 25.53 8.91 -19.66
CA LEU A 128 24.52 9.47 -20.55
C LEU A 128 24.99 9.51 -22.01
N LEU A 129 26.26 9.85 -22.26
CA LEU A 129 26.84 9.77 -23.61
C LEU A 129 26.76 8.34 -24.17
N SER A 130 27.17 7.33 -23.39
CA SER A 130 27.18 5.95 -23.87
C SER A 130 25.78 5.42 -24.18
N LEU A 131 24.77 5.78 -23.39
CA LEU A 131 23.36 5.43 -23.63
C LEU A 131 22.83 6.06 -24.93
N VAL A 132 23.12 7.34 -25.14
CA VAL A 132 22.67 8.05 -26.34
C VAL A 132 23.44 7.58 -27.58
N GLU A 133 24.73 7.29 -27.47
CA GLU A 133 25.55 6.81 -28.59
C GLU A 133 25.19 5.39 -29.02
N SER A 134 24.88 4.49 -28.08
CA SER A 134 24.50 3.10 -28.36
C SER A 134 23.14 2.97 -29.07
N TRP A 135 22.27 3.96 -28.93
CA TRP A 135 20.97 3.95 -29.60
C TRP A 135 21.07 4.26 -31.10
N SER A 136 20.22 3.61 -31.88
CA SER A 136 19.96 3.92 -33.29
C SER A 136 18.48 3.74 -33.60
N PRO A 137 17.92 4.39 -34.63
CA PRO A 137 16.49 4.28 -34.97
C PRO A 137 15.99 2.87 -35.25
N ASN A 138 16.89 1.94 -35.63
CA ASN A 138 16.56 0.55 -35.92
C ASN A 138 16.85 -0.38 -34.72
N SER A 139 17.21 0.16 -33.56
CA SER A 139 17.52 -0.61 -32.37
C SER A 139 16.24 -1.21 -31.78
N SER A 140 16.32 -2.46 -31.34
CA SER A 140 15.27 -3.10 -30.51
C SER A 140 15.45 -2.81 -29.01
N MET A 141 16.33 -1.88 -28.65
CA MET A 141 16.60 -1.52 -27.26
C MET A 141 15.36 -0.90 -26.61
N ASP A 142 14.99 -1.42 -25.45
CA ASP A 142 14.05 -0.74 -24.57
C ASP A 142 14.77 0.43 -23.88
N ILE A 143 14.51 1.64 -24.39
CA ILE A 143 15.19 2.87 -23.99
C ILE A 143 14.83 3.23 -22.55
N SER A 144 13.55 3.10 -22.18
CA SER A 144 13.08 3.40 -20.83
C SER A 144 13.77 2.49 -19.82
N ARG A 145 13.81 1.19 -20.12
CA ARG A 145 14.52 0.20 -19.30
C ARG A 145 16.01 0.49 -19.20
N ALA A 146 16.68 0.77 -20.32
CA ALA A 146 18.12 1.05 -20.34
C ALA A 146 18.52 2.26 -19.48
N PHE A 147 17.71 3.33 -19.50
CA PHE A 147 17.94 4.50 -18.65
C PHE A 147 17.73 4.18 -17.16
N CYS A 148 16.65 3.47 -16.82
CA CYS A 148 16.41 3.04 -15.43
C CYS A 148 17.52 2.10 -14.93
N GLU A 149 17.95 1.13 -15.74
CA GLU A 149 19.08 0.23 -15.45
C GLU A 149 20.36 1.01 -15.14
N ALA A 150 20.70 2.00 -15.97
CA ALA A 150 21.87 2.83 -15.76
C ALA A 150 21.81 3.61 -14.44
N LEU A 151 20.66 4.18 -14.10
CA LEU A 151 20.45 4.88 -12.82
C LEU A 151 20.61 3.96 -11.62
N VAL A 152 19.96 2.79 -11.66
CA VAL A 152 20.03 1.82 -10.57
C VAL A 152 21.45 1.29 -10.39
N ASN A 153 22.18 1.05 -11.47
CA ASN A 153 23.60 0.68 -11.42
C ASN A 153 24.45 1.78 -10.77
N GLU A 154 24.17 3.05 -11.08
CA GLU A 154 24.87 4.18 -10.45
C GLU A 154 24.56 4.26 -8.94
N ILE A 155 23.31 4.06 -8.54
CA ILE A 155 22.93 3.99 -7.12
C ILE A 155 23.65 2.83 -6.43
N GLN A 156 23.63 1.64 -7.03
CA GLN A 156 24.22 0.42 -6.47
C GLN A 156 25.73 0.52 -6.28
N THR A 157 26.41 1.27 -7.15
CA THR A 157 27.87 1.51 -7.07
C THR A 157 28.24 2.69 -6.18
N SER A 158 27.26 3.49 -5.73
CA SER A 158 27.48 4.62 -4.84
C SER A 158 27.78 4.19 -3.40
N LYS A 159 28.48 5.06 -2.65
CA LYS A 159 28.80 4.85 -1.23
C LYS A 159 27.56 4.63 -0.36
N HIS A 160 26.45 5.31 -0.66
CA HIS A 160 25.22 5.25 0.14
C HIS A 160 24.12 4.39 -0.51
N SER A 161 24.51 3.39 -1.30
CA SER A 161 23.58 2.55 -2.09
C SER A 161 22.42 1.97 -1.26
N GLU A 162 22.71 1.34 -0.11
CA GLU A 162 21.68 0.77 0.75
C GLU A 162 20.69 1.83 1.26
N MET A 163 21.20 3.00 1.64
CA MET A 163 20.38 4.10 2.14
C MET A 163 19.47 4.64 1.03
N THR A 164 20.03 4.94 -0.13
CA THR A 164 19.27 5.44 -1.28
C THR A 164 18.22 4.43 -1.73
N LEU A 165 18.57 3.15 -1.90
CA LEU A 165 17.61 2.13 -2.33
C LEU A 165 16.53 1.87 -1.29
N CYS A 166 16.85 1.89 0.01
CA CYS A 166 15.84 1.79 1.05
C CYS A 166 14.90 3.00 1.05
N SER A 167 15.41 4.22 0.86
CA SER A 167 14.59 5.41 0.74
C SER A 167 13.66 5.32 -0.47
N LEU A 168 14.19 4.93 -1.63
CA LEU A 168 13.40 4.74 -2.84
C LEU A 168 12.36 3.63 -2.68
N TYR A 169 12.68 2.53 -1.99
CA TYR A 169 11.70 1.47 -1.67
C TYR A 169 10.48 2.03 -0.95
N TYR A 170 10.66 2.88 0.06
CA TYR A 170 9.54 3.47 0.78
C TYR A 170 8.76 4.51 -0.04
N LEU A 171 9.42 5.24 -0.95
CA LEU A 171 8.69 6.12 -1.87
C LEU A 171 7.80 5.30 -2.83
N VAL A 172 8.34 4.21 -3.40
CA VAL A 172 7.60 3.33 -4.32
C VAL A 172 6.48 2.58 -3.60
N TYR A 173 6.83 1.81 -2.56
CA TYR A 173 5.89 0.98 -1.83
C TYR A 173 4.87 1.81 -1.03
N GLY A 174 5.28 2.99 -0.55
CA GLY A 174 4.36 3.95 0.07
C GLY A 174 3.29 4.40 -0.91
N GLU A 175 3.70 4.89 -2.08
CA GLU A 175 2.78 5.40 -3.11
C GLU A 175 1.80 4.33 -3.60
N GLU A 176 2.25 3.09 -3.80
CA GLU A 176 1.39 1.93 -4.13
C GLU A 176 0.25 1.71 -3.13
N ASN A 177 0.52 1.98 -1.86
CA ASN A 177 -0.42 1.75 -0.77
C ASN A 177 -1.10 3.04 -0.29
N GLY A 178 -0.99 4.13 -1.07
CA GLY A 178 -1.64 5.42 -0.77
C GLY A 178 -0.98 6.25 0.32
N TYR A 179 0.30 6.02 0.63
CA TYR A 179 1.07 6.75 1.62
C TYR A 179 2.10 7.68 0.98
N THR A 180 2.34 8.81 1.65
CA THR A 180 3.41 9.75 1.31
C THR A 180 4.49 9.72 2.38
N PHE A 181 5.71 10.08 2.00
CA PHE A 181 6.88 10.01 2.88
C PHE A 181 7.56 11.37 3.01
N THR A 182 8.04 11.66 4.21
CA THR A 182 8.93 12.81 4.47
C THR A 182 10.34 12.31 4.77
N PRO A 183 11.38 13.16 4.71
CA PRO A 183 12.72 12.79 5.12
C PRO A 183 12.78 12.23 6.56
N SER A 184 11.93 12.74 7.47
CA SER A 184 11.85 12.29 8.85
C SER A 184 11.30 10.87 8.98
N MET A 185 10.30 10.52 8.18
CA MET A 185 9.78 9.14 8.13
C MET A 185 10.84 8.18 7.59
N LEU A 186 11.53 8.57 6.51
CA LEU A 186 12.62 7.77 5.93
C LEU A 186 13.78 7.58 6.91
N TRP A 187 14.09 8.60 7.71
CA TRP A 187 15.11 8.51 8.74
C TRP A 187 14.79 7.44 9.78
N GLU A 188 13.57 7.41 10.30
CA GLU A 188 13.11 6.37 11.23
C GLU A 188 13.09 4.98 10.58
N ALA A 189 12.65 4.91 9.31
CA ALA A 189 12.64 3.68 8.54
C ALA A 189 14.06 3.11 8.34
N LEU A 190 15.04 3.94 7.98
CA LEU A 190 16.46 3.53 7.85
C LEU A 190 17.02 3.01 9.19
N ILE A 191 16.67 3.65 10.31
CA ILE A 191 17.03 3.16 11.64
C ILE A 191 16.46 1.77 11.87
N ALA A 192 15.18 1.57 11.55
CA ALA A 192 14.48 0.28 11.68
C ALA A 192 15.12 -0.80 10.79
N TRP A 193 15.52 -0.45 9.57
CA TRP A 193 16.26 -1.34 8.66
C TRP A 193 17.67 -1.67 9.14
N GLY A 194 18.18 -0.94 10.13
CA GLY A 194 19.55 -1.08 10.64
C GLY A 194 20.58 -0.49 9.69
N ILE A 195 20.17 0.36 8.74
CA ILE A 195 21.08 1.01 7.79
C ILE A 195 21.83 2.13 8.52
N ARG A 196 23.15 2.17 8.36
CA ARG A 196 24.08 3.10 9.02
C ARG A 196 25.14 3.56 8.02
N ASP A 197 25.78 4.68 8.32
CA ASP A 197 26.96 5.15 7.58
C ASP A 197 28.19 4.27 7.92
N GLU A 198 29.31 4.46 7.22
CA GLU A 198 30.55 3.69 7.38
C GLU A 198 31.05 3.66 8.84
N ASP A 199 30.89 4.78 9.56
CA ASP A 199 31.25 4.92 10.97
C ASP A 199 30.20 4.34 11.93
N SER A 200 29.23 3.56 11.42
CA SER A 200 28.09 3.02 12.16
C SER A 200 27.14 4.07 12.75
N THR A 201 27.22 5.32 12.26
CA THR A 201 26.35 6.42 12.67
C THR A 201 25.02 6.40 11.90
N VAL A 202 24.00 7.06 12.45
CA VAL A 202 22.72 7.23 11.76
C VAL A 202 22.85 8.39 10.77
N PHE A 203 22.33 8.23 9.56
CA PHE A 203 22.27 9.30 8.57
C PHE A 203 21.48 10.50 9.08
N THR A 204 21.90 11.70 8.70
CA THR A 204 21.15 12.94 8.95
C THR A 204 20.03 13.12 7.91
N LEU A 205 19.02 13.94 8.23
CA LEU A 205 17.97 14.30 7.27
C LEU A 205 18.56 14.93 5.99
N THR A 206 19.60 15.75 6.14
CA THR A 206 20.31 16.36 5.00
C THR A 206 20.99 15.31 4.13
N GLN A 207 21.63 14.29 4.70
CA GLN A 207 22.22 13.20 3.92
C GLN A 207 21.16 12.42 3.13
N ILE A 208 20.01 12.12 3.76
CA ILE A 208 18.89 11.42 3.11
C ILE A 208 18.33 12.28 1.97
N SER A 209 18.00 13.55 2.23
CA SER A 209 17.48 14.46 1.22
C SER A 209 18.46 14.63 0.05
N ASN A 210 19.75 14.77 0.32
CA ASN A 210 20.76 14.93 -0.73
C ASN A 210 20.93 13.65 -1.57
N ALA A 211 20.92 12.47 -0.95
CA ALA A 211 21.04 11.21 -1.67
C ALA A 211 19.83 10.91 -2.57
N CYS A 212 18.65 11.42 -2.20
CA CYS A 212 17.44 11.28 -3.00
C CYS A 212 17.18 12.45 -3.96
N ALA A 213 17.95 13.54 -3.91
CA ALA A 213 17.64 14.79 -4.62
C ALA A 213 17.52 14.63 -6.15
N ASP A 214 18.34 13.73 -6.71
CA ASP A 214 18.35 13.39 -8.13
C ASP A 214 17.10 12.59 -8.55
N PHE A 215 16.49 11.85 -7.62
CA PHE A 215 15.43 10.88 -7.92
C PHE A 215 14.05 11.33 -7.44
N ALA A 216 13.99 12.18 -6.42
CA ALA A 216 12.77 12.63 -5.78
C ALA A 216 12.74 14.15 -5.65
N PHE A 217 11.54 14.73 -5.74
CA PHE A 217 11.30 16.10 -5.31
C PHE A 217 10.88 16.12 -3.84
N ILE A 218 11.20 17.20 -3.14
CA ILE A 218 10.72 17.45 -1.78
C ILE A 218 9.89 18.72 -1.83
N ASP A 219 8.61 18.60 -1.52
CA ASP A 219 7.70 19.74 -1.47
C ASP A 219 8.14 20.71 -0.36
N THR A 220 8.19 22.00 -0.67
CA THR A 220 8.76 23.00 0.25
C THR A 220 7.85 23.28 1.45
N GLU A 221 6.54 23.09 1.30
CA GLU A 221 5.54 23.39 2.32
C GLU A 221 5.28 22.16 3.18
N THR A 222 4.85 21.07 2.55
CA THR A 222 4.45 19.80 3.20
C THR A 222 5.62 18.89 3.55
N LYS A 223 6.81 19.12 2.98
CA LYS A 223 8.00 18.25 3.10
C LYS A 223 7.81 16.83 2.54
N ILE A 224 6.72 16.59 1.80
CA ILE A 224 6.45 15.33 1.14
C ILE A 224 7.47 15.10 0.04
N MET A 225 8.00 13.88 -0.01
CA MET A 225 8.88 13.38 -1.05
C MET A 225 8.08 12.57 -2.06
N LYS A 226 8.26 12.83 -3.36
CA LYS A 226 7.78 11.93 -4.42
C LYS A 226 8.83 11.72 -5.49
N LEU A 227 8.79 10.55 -6.12
CA LEU A 227 9.67 10.21 -7.23
C LEU A 227 9.44 11.14 -8.42
N ARG A 228 10.53 11.56 -9.07
CA ARG A 228 10.50 12.46 -10.24
C ARG A 228 10.06 11.74 -11.52
N SER A 229 10.37 10.45 -11.63
CA SER A 229 10.10 9.68 -12.85
C SER A 229 9.20 8.48 -12.55
N PRO A 230 8.00 8.44 -13.16
CA PRO A 230 7.14 7.27 -13.16
C PRO A 230 7.80 6.04 -13.80
N LEU A 231 8.64 6.23 -14.83
CA LEU A 231 9.39 5.13 -15.45
C LEU A 231 10.37 4.49 -14.46
N LEU A 232 11.05 5.30 -13.65
CA LEU A 232 11.94 4.79 -12.62
C LEU A 232 11.14 4.10 -11.50
N MET A 233 9.99 4.66 -11.10
CA MET A 233 9.12 4.04 -10.10
C MET A 233 8.67 2.63 -10.53
N ASP A 234 8.18 2.49 -11.76
CA ASP A 234 7.74 1.21 -12.31
C ASP A 234 8.90 0.21 -12.41
N TYR A 235 10.06 0.65 -12.91
CA TYR A 235 11.25 -0.18 -12.97
C TYR A 235 11.74 -0.64 -11.58
N LEU A 236 11.76 0.26 -10.59
CA LEU A 236 12.14 -0.07 -9.22
C LEU A 236 11.19 -1.12 -8.62
N ARG A 237 9.88 -0.93 -8.79
CA ARG A 237 8.84 -1.85 -8.33
C ARG A 237 9.00 -3.25 -8.93
N THR A 238 9.20 -3.32 -10.25
CA THR A 238 9.11 -4.58 -11.00
C THR A 238 10.43 -5.33 -11.12
N GLU A 239 11.56 -4.62 -11.18
CA GLU A 239 12.87 -5.21 -11.49
C GLU A 239 13.86 -5.15 -10.30
N VAL A 240 13.64 -4.27 -9.31
CA VAL A 240 14.60 -4.06 -8.21
C VAL A 240 14.08 -4.56 -6.86
N PHE A 241 12.83 -4.21 -6.52
CA PHE A 241 12.26 -4.48 -5.19
C PHE A 241 11.49 -5.79 -5.15
N GLY A 242 12.21 -6.91 -5.10
CA GLY A 242 11.62 -8.23 -4.91
C GLY A 242 11.42 -8.63 -3.44
N ASP A 243 11.06 -9.90 -3.22
CA ASP A 243 10.75 -10.52 -1.92
C ASP A 243 11.74 -10.21 -0.78
N ASN A 244 13.03 -10.08 -1.09
CA ASN A 244 14.04 -9.74 -0.08
C ASN A 244 13.83 -8.34 0.52
N TYR A 245 13.41 -7.36 -0.29
CA TYR A 245 13.07 -6.02 0.18
C TYR A 245 11.80 -6.04 1.02
N HIS A 246 10.76 -6.75 0.58
CA HIS A 246 9.51 -6.90 1.34
C HIS A 246 9.73 -7.63 2.68
N ALA A 247 10.56 -8.68 2.70
CA ALA A 247 10.92 -9.39 3.92
C ALA A 247 11.70 -8.49 4.89
N ARG A 248 12.63 -7.67 4.36
CA ARG A 248 13.39 -6.71 5.17
C ARG A 248 12.49 -5.59 5.69
N HIS A 249 11.54 -5.10 4.88
CA HIS A 249 10.50 -4.16 5.28
C HIS A 249 9.68 -4.70 6.45
N ILE A 250 9.06 -5.88 6.31
CA ILE A 250 8.23 -6.49 7.35
C ILE A 250 9.02 -6.63 8.66
N ARG A 251 10.26 -7.16 8.58
CA ARG A 251 11.13 -7.30 9.76
C ARG A 251 11.48 -5.95 10.39
N ALA A 252 11.76 -4.93 9.58
CA ALA A 252 12.04 -3.59 10.07
C ALA A 252 10.81 -2.97 10.73
N THR A 253 9.62 -3.17 10.16
CA THR A 253 8.34 -2.72 10.73
C THR A 253 8.09 -3.36 12.10
N PHE A 254 8.23 -4.68 12.24
CA PHE A 254 8.18 -5.33 13.57
C PHE A 254 9.24 -4.79 14.54
N ARG A 255 10.47 -4.60 14.08
CA ARG A 255 11.55 -4.04 14.92
C ARG A 255 11.20 -2.64 15.39
N TYR A 256 10.61 -1.82 14.53
CA TYR A 256 10.18 -0.47 14.85
C TYR A 256 9.06 -0.52 15.89
N LEU A 257 7.97 -1.23 15.61
CA LEU A 257 6.79 -1.32 16.51
C LEU A 257 7.09 -1.94 17.90
N THR A 258 8.25 -2.58 18.07
CA THR A 258 8.70 -3.15 19.34
C THR A 258 9.70 -2.29 20.11
N ARG A 259 9.90 -1.04 19.70
CA ARG A 259 10.77 -0.13 20.43
C ARG A 259 10.12 0.30 21.76
N GLY A 260 10.95 0.48 22.78
CA GLY A 260 10.50 0.80 24.13
C GLY A 260 10.19 2.28 24.37
N ASP A 261 10.51 3.17 23.43
CA ASP A 261 10.34 4.63 23.58
C ASP A 261 8.89 5.11 23.45
N TYR A 262 7.97 4.28 22.96
CA TYR A 262 6.54 4.60 22.83
C TYR A 262 5.61 3.42 23.19
N GLU A 263 6.05 2.55 24.09
CA GLU A 263 5.30 1.35 24.49
C GLU A 263 4.09 1.65 25.42
N GLY A 264 2.97 0.97 25.19
CA GLY A 264 1.71 1.08 25.92
C GLY A 264 0.72 2.08 25.33
N ALA A 265 -0.56 1.89 25.61
CA ALA A 265 -1.61 2.83 25.22
C ALA A 265 -1.41 4.22 25.86
N CYS A 266 -1.47 5.27 25.03
CA CYS A 266 -1.73 6.64 25.47
C CYS A 266 -3.09 6.72 26.16
N LYS A 267 -3.18 7.55 27.19
CA LYS A 267 -4.38 7.73 28.03
C LYS A 267 -5.19 8.98 27.70
N SER A 268 -4.75 9.72 26.68
CA SER A 268 -5.46 10.88 26.15
C SER A 268 -5.09 11.12 24.69
N SER A 269 -5.96 11.82 23.97
CA SER A 269 -5.67 12.29 22.61
C SER A 269 -4.39 13.12 22.55
N GLY A 270 -4.14 14.00 23.53
CA GLY A 270 -2.91 14.80 23.58
C GLY A 270 -1.62 13.97 23.70
N GLU A 271 -1.63 12.92 24.52
CA GLU A 271 -0.49 12.00 24.61
C GLU A 271 -0.26 11.24 23.28
N LEU A 272 -1.33 10.85 22.59
CA LEU A 272 -1.26 10.19 21.29
C LEU A 272 -0.74 11.14 20.21
N LYS A 273 -1.23 12.38 20.18
CA LYS A 273 -0.79 13.43 19.26
C LYS A 273 0.72 13.66 19.39
N GLU A 274 1.21 13.88 20.61
CA GLU A 274 2.65 14.09 20.86
C GLU A 274 3.50 12.88 20.46
N ARG A 275 3.00 11.65 20.69
CA ARG A 275 3.68 10.43 20.25
C ARG A 275 3.81 10.38 18.73
N LEU A 276 2.72 10.60 17.99
CA LEU A 276 2.72 10.53 16.53
C LEU A 276 3.56 11.65 15.90
N ARG A 277 3.54 12.84 16.52
CA ARG A 277 4.42 13.95 16.17
C ARG A 277 5.91 13.61 16.39
N ALA A 278 6.23 12.95 17.50
CA ALA A 278 7.61 12.54 17.83
C ALA A 278 8.09 11.36 16.95
N HIS A 279 7.17 10.54 16.45
CA HIS A 279 7.42 9.32 15.71
C HIS A 279 6.63 9.29 14.40
N PRO A 280 7.03 10.10 13.39
CA PRO A 280 6.26 10.29 12.17
C PRO A 280 6.13 9.00 11.33
N PHE A 281 6.99 8.00 11.53
CA PHE A 281 6.88 6.71 10.85
C PHE A 281 5.91 5.74 11.53
N LEU A 282 5.48 6.00 12.76
CA LEU A 282 4.72 5.04 13.58
C LEU A 282 3.35 4.68 13.01
N CYS A 283 2.57 5.70 12.60
CA CYS A 283 1.26 5.45 12.01
C CYS A 283 1.37 4.63 10.72
N TYR A 284 2.32 4.98 9.85
CA TYR A 284 2.60 4.19 8.64
C TYR A 284 3.02 2.75 8.97
N ALA A 285 3.97 2.57 9.89
CA ALA A 285 4.48 1.25 10.26
C ALA A 285 3.36 0.34 10.81
N ALA A 286 2.49 0.89 11.65
CA ALA A 286 1.38 0.14 12.23
C ALA A 286 0.32 -0.19 11.16
N ARG A 287 -0.10 0.79 10.36
CA ARG A 287 -1.15 0.61 9.34
C ARG A 287 -0.75 -0.30 8.20
N THR A 288 0.54 -0.33 7.84
CA THR A 288 1.01 -1.14 6.71
C THR A 288 1.36 -2.57 7.10
N LEU A 289 1.57 -2.87 8.39
CA LEU A 289 2.00 -4.20 8.80
C LEU A 289 1.00 -5.29 8.36
N SER A 290 -0.28 -5.17 8.72
CA SER A 290 -1.28 -6.19 8.36
C SER A 290 -1.43 -6.36 6.84
N PRO A 291 -1.64 -5.29 6.04
CA PRO A 291 -1.65 -5.39 4.58
C PRO A 291 -0.37 -6.00 3.98
N SER A 292 0.82 -5.63 4.47
CA SER A 292 2.08 -6.20 4.00
C SER A 292 2.18 -7.71 4.28
N LEU A 293 1.69 -8.18 5.43
CA LEU A 293 1.67 -9.62 5.74
C LEU A 293 0.70 -10.38 4.82
N ALA A 294 -0.46 -9.78 4.51
CA ALA A 294 -1.43 -10.34 3.58
C ALA A 294 -0.92 -10.37 2.13
N ALA A 295 -0.20 -9.33 1.70
CA ALA A 295 0.39 -9.24 0.36
C ALA A 295 1.54 -10.24 0.15
N PHE A 296 2.26 -10.60 1.22
CA PHE A 296 3.43 -11.48 1.15
C PHE A 296 3.34 -12.67 2.14
N PRO A 297 2.33 -13.55 1.99
CA PRO A 297 2.01 -14.59 2.99
C PRO A 297 3.08 -15.69 3.11
N ALA A 298 3.93 -15.83 2.09
CA ALA A 298 5.04 -16.78 2.08
C ALA A 298 6.25 -16.32 2.92
N LEU A 299 6.33 -15.03 3.29
CA LEU A 299 7.47 -14.50 4.01
C LEU A 299 7.40 -14.84 5.51
N PRO A 300 8.47 -15.37 6.11
CA PRO A 300 8.45 -15.79 7.51
C PRO A 300 8.48 -14.57 8.45
N TYR A 301 7.50 -14.49 9.36
CA TYR A 301 7.42 -13.42 10.36
C TYR A 301 7.19 -13.90 11.80
N ASP A 302 6.97 -15.20 12.02
CA ASP A 302 6.55 -15.77 13.31
C ASP A 302 7.46 -15.34 14.48
N ARG A 303 8.78 -15.33 14.27
CA ARG A 303 9.74 -14.92 15.30
C ARG A 303 9.57 -13.44 15.68
N ASP A 304 9.40 -12.58 14.68
CA ASP A 304 9.27 -11.15 14.88
C ASP A 304 7.91 -10.82 15.52
N PHE A 305 6.85 -11.52 15.10
CA PHE A 305 5.53 -11.47 15.73
C PHE A 305 5.57 -11.89 17.20
N LEU A 306 6.15 -13.06 17.51
CA LEU A 306 6.23 -13.56 18.89
C LEU A 306 7.04 -12.63 19.80
N LYS A 307 8.01 -11.91 19.25
CA LYS A 307 8.75 -10.87 19.98
C LYS A 307 7.86 -9.65 20.26
N MET A 308 7.09 -9.21 19.27
CA MET A 308 6.18 -8.07 19.43
C MET A 308 5.08 -8.36 20.45
N THR A 309 4.50 -9.54 20.37
CA THR A 309 3.40 -9.94 21.24
C THR A 309 3.84 -10.45 22.62
N ALA A 310 5.15 -10.44 22.91
CA ALA A 310 5.67 -10.78 24.24
C ALA A 310 5.28 -9.75 25.33
N SER A 311 4.90 -8.54 24.93
CA SER A 311 4.43 -7.48 25.83
C SER A 311 3.07 -6.98 25.37
N HIS A 312 2.08 -7.02 26.26
CA HIS A 312 0.75 -6.46 26.00
C HIS A 312 0.82 -4.98 25.62
N ARG A 313 1.77 -4.24 26.20
CA ARG A 313 1.96 -2.82 25.92
C ARG A 313 2.39 -2.56 24.47
N SER A 314 3.14 -3.47 23.86
CA SER A 314 3.52 -3.36 22.44
C SER A 314 2.31 -3.59 21.52
N VAL A 315 1.43 -4.53 21.87
CA VAL A 315 0.16 -4.75 21.15
C VAL A 315 -0.74 -3.52 21.25
N ASP A 316 -0.88 -2.94 22.44
CA ASP A 316 -1.67 -1.72 22.65
C ASP A 316 -1.11 -0.53 21.83
N SER A 317 0.21 -0.32 21.83
CA SER A 317 0.85 0.71 21.01
C SER A 317 0.62 0.50 19.53
N TYR A 318 0.73 -0.75 19.06
CA TYR A 318 0.47 -1.11 17.67
C TYR A 318 -0.97 -0.77 17.27
N LEU A 319 -1.96 -1.25 18.02
CA LEU A 319 -3.37 -1.04 17.71
C LEU A 319 -3.72 0.44 17.70
N GLN A 320 -3.24 1.18 18.70
CA GLN A 320 -3.45 2.62 18.78
C GLN A 320 -2.83 3.33 17.57
N ALA A 321 -1.60 2.99 17.17
CA ALA A 321 -0.97 3.60 16.00
C ALA A 321 -1.64 3.22 14.68
N ALA A 322 -2.13 1.98 14.55
CA ALA A 322 -2.78 1.48 13.35
C ALA A 322 -4.11 2.20 13.09
N GLU A 323 -4.86 2.48 14.15
CA GLU A 323 -6.21 3.04 14.01
C GLU A 323 -6.27 4.56 14.23
N ALA A 324 -5.21 5.18 14.80
CA ALA A 324 -5.11 6.64 15.00
C ALA A 324 -5.07 7.43 13.71
N TRP A 325 -5.58 8.66 13.73
CA TRP A 325 -5.36 9.63 12.67
C TRP A 325 -3.86 9.90 12.50
N PRO A 326 -3.34 9.92 11.25
CA PRO A 326 -1.94 10.28 11.04
C PRO A 326 -1.74 11.74 11.47
N TYR A 327 -0.64 12.02 12.15
CA TYR A 327 -0.26 13.40 12.44
C TYR A 327 0.30 14.04 11.16
N ILE A 328 -0.48 14.94 10.57
CA ILE A 328 -0.06 15.76 9.42
C ILE A 328 0.38 17.13 9.93
N ASP A 329 -0.53 17.80 10.63
CA ASP A 329 -0.34 19.07 11.31
C ASP A 329 -1.32 19.17 12.48
N GLU A 330 -1.17 20.23 13.29
CA GLU A 330 -1.98 20.46 14.49
C GLU A 330 -3.47 20.63 14.16
N GLU A 331 -3.82 21.38 13.11
CA GLU A 331 -5.20 21.73 12.78
C GLU A 331 -5.96 20.50 12.28
N SER A 332 -5.39 19.80 11.30
CA SER A 332 -5.98 18.58 10.73
C SER A 332 -6.17 17.50 11.81
N TYR A 333 -5.17 17.29 12.68
CA TYR A 333 -5.28 16.27 13.72
C TYR A 333 -6.37 16.62 14.76
N ASP A 334 -6.39 17.86 15.23
CA ASP A 334 -7.35 18.29 16.25
C ASP A 334 -8.80 18.27 15.72
N GLU A 335 -9.00 18.58 14.43
CA GLU A 335 -10.31 18.45 13.76
C GLU A 335 -10.78 16.99 13.76
N PHE A 336 -9.99 16.06 13.21
CA PHE A 336 -10.38 14.65 13.12
C PHE A 336 -10.57 13.99 14.49
N GLU A 337 -9.74 14.35 15.47
CA GLU A 337 -9.82 13.77 16.80
C GLU A 337 -11.02 14.31 17.61
N ALA A 338 -11.46 15.54 17.34
CA ALA A 338 -12.66 16.11 17.96
C ALA A 338 -13.96 15.45 17.46
N GLU A 339 -13.95 14.93 16.23
CA GLU A 339 -15.12 14.27 15.65
C GLU A 339 -15.30 12.83 16.14
N GLU A 340 -14.21 12.05 16.20
CA GLU A 340 -14.31 10.60 16.47
C GLU A 340 -13.76 10.15 17.84
N GLU A 341 -13.03 11.01 18.56
CA GLU A 341 -12.35 10.69 19.84
C GLU A 341 -11.60 9.35 19.82
N ARG A 342 -10.96 9.10 18.68
CA ARG A 342 -10.42 7.80 18.27
C ARG A 342 -9.47 7.20 19.30
N TRP A 343 -8.74 8.02 20.05
CA TRP A 343 -7.90 7.61 21.19
C TRP A 343 -8.58 6.67 22.20
N ARG A 344 -9.91 6.73 22.38
CA ARG A 344 -10.67 5.88 23.31
C ARG A 344 -10.89 4.46 22.80
N CYS A 345 -10.84 4.23 21.50
CA CYS A 345 -11.22 2.96 20.86
C CYS A 345 -10.11 1.88 20.91
N TYR A 346 -8.92 2.19 21.43
CA TYR A 346 -7.72 1.38 21.22
C TYR A 346 -7.41 0.34 22.29
N THR A 347 -8.21 0.27 23.34
CA THR A 347 -8.08 -0.79 24.34
C THR A 347 -8.90 -2.00 23.94
N LYS A 348 -8.78 -2.46 22.69
CA LYS A 348 -9.44 -3.70 22.23
C LYS A 348 -9.01 -4.94 23.03
N ALA A 349 -8.00 -4.81 23.90
CA ALA A 349 -7.49 -5.86 24.79
C ALA A 349 -7.10 -7.12 24.02
N TYR A 350 -6.53 -6.94 22.83
CA TYR A 350 -6.10 -8.06 22.00
C TYR A 350 -4.95 -8.80 22.67
N THR A 351 -5.15 -10.11 22.80
CA THR A 351 -4.07 -11.06 23.11
C THR A 351 -3.27 -11.37 21.83
N PRO A 352 -2.12 -12.06 21.94
CA PRO A 352 -1.37 -12.48 20.76
C PRO A 352 -2.20 -13.33 19.79
N LEU A 353 -3.12 -14.16 20.28
CA LEU A 353 -4.03 -14.94 19.44
C LEU A 353 -5.03 -14.07 18.66
N HIS A 354 -5.59 -13.02 19.27
CA HIS A 354 -6.45 -12.07 18.56
C HIS A 354 -5.69 -11.38 17.43
N LEU A 355 -4.46 -10.94 17.69
CA LEU A 355 -3.65 -10.27 16.68
C LEU A 355 -3.21 -11.24 15.56
N ALA A 356 -2.91 -12.49 15.90
CA ALA A 356 -2.60 -13.51 14.92
C ALA A 356 -3.82 -13.83 14.03
N ALA A 357 -5.01 -13.88 14.61
CA ALA A 357 -6.26 -13.99 13.86
C ALA A 357 -6.48 -12.81 12.92
N HIS A 358 -6.29 -11.59 13.40
CA HIS A 358 -6.42 -10.37 12.62
C HIS A 358 -5.45 -10.31 11.42
N PHE A 359 -4.26 -10.88 11.56
CA PHE A 359 -3.27 -10.98 10.47
C PHE A 359 -3.48 -12.17 9.52
N GLY A 360 -4.49 -13.02 9.75
CA GLY A 360 -4.66 -14.25 8.99
C GLY A 360 -3.46 -15.19 9.13
N ALA A 361 -2.93 -15.34 10.36
CA ALA A 361 -1.68 -16.02 10.60
C ALA A 361 -1.64 -17.49 10.15
N ARG A 362 -0.46 -17.96 9.73
CA ARG A 362 -0.26 -19.36 9.34
C ARG A 362 -0.59 -20.30 10.51
N GLU A 363 -1.08 -21.50 10.19
CA GLU A 363 -1.45 -22.52 11.18
C GLU A 363 -0.33 -22.81 12.19
N THR A 364 0.94 -22.76 11.75
CA THR A 364 2.11 -23.00 12.64
C THR A 364 2.27 -21.94 13.72
N LEU A 365 1.92 -20.68 13.44
CA LEU A 365 2.00 -19.60 14.41
C LEU A 365 0.88 -19.72 15.45
N ILE A 366 -0.35 -20.00 15.00
CA ILE A 366 -1.49 -20.27 15.90
C ILE A 366 -1.16 -21.45 16.83
N GLN A 367 -0.62 -22.54 16.28
CA GLN A 367 -0.22 -23.68 17.10
C GLN A 367 0.85 -23.31 18.13
N SER A 368 1.87 -22.55 17.72
CA SER A 368 2.95 -22.14 18.60
C SER A 368 2.47 -21.27 19.76
N LEU A 369 1.46 -20.42 19.54
CA LEU A 369 0.84 -19.60 20.60
C LEU A 369 0.06 -20.48 21.59
N VAL A 370 -0.75 -21.42 21.09
CA VAL A 370 -1.50 -22.37 21.93
C VAL A 370 -0.56 -23.26 22.75
N ASP A 371 0.50 -23.79 22.14
CA ASP A 371 1.51 -24.62 22.82
C ASP A 371 2.26 -23.86 23.94
N ARG A 372 2.35 -22.53 23.80
CA ARG A 372 2.94 -21.63 24.80
C ARG A 372 1.99 -21.32 25.96
N GLY A 373 0.73 -21.74 25.86
CA GLY A 373 -0.29 -21.58 26.90
C GLY A 373 -1.18 -20.36 26.73
N ASP A 374 -1.19 -19.72 25.55
CA ASP A 374 -2.15 -18.65 25.26
C ASP A 374 -3.59 -19.18 25.36
N ASN A 375 -4.46 -18.43 26.05
CA ASN A 375 -5.86 -18.82 26.21
C ASN A 375 -6.61 -18.65 24.88
N ILE A 376 -7.01 -19.77 24.28
CA ILE A 376 -7.78 -19.79 23.02
C ILE A 376 -9.15 -19.13 23.12
N GLU A 377 -9.73 -19.12 24.32
CA GLU A 377 -11.01 -18.49 24.65
C GLU A 377 -10.82 -17.12 25.30
N ALA A 378 -9.64 -16.50 25.16
CA ALA A 378 -9.47 -15.11 25.59
C ALA A 378 -10.48 -14.22 24.86
N ARG A 379 -10.98 -13.20 25.56
CA ARG A 379 -11.95 -12.25 25.02
C ARG A 379 -11.31 -10.87 24.92
N ALA A 380 -11.44 -10.26 23.75
CA ALA A 380 -11.19 -8.85 23.51
C ALA A 380 -12.20 -7.98 24.29
N ALA A 381 -12.03 -6.66 24.26
CA ALA A 381 -12.84 -5.73 25.03
C ALA A 381 -14.33 -5.72 24.65
N ASN A 382 -14.67 -6.11 23.41
CA ASN A 382 -16.03 -6.29 22.92
C ASN A 382 -16.52 -7.75 23.04
N GLY A 383 -15.85 -8.58 23.83
CA GLY A 383 -16.22 -9.98 24.03
C GLY A 383 -15.84 -10.94 22.90
N GLN A 384 -15.31 -10.45 21.78
CA GLN A 384 -14.85 -11.28 20.66
C GLN A 384 -13.68 -12.17 21.06
N THR A 385 -13.66 -13.39 20.55
CA THR A 385 -12.51 -14.31 20.64
C THR A 385 -11.67 -14.26 19.36
N ALA A 386 -10.49 -14.87 19.36
CA ALA A 386 -9.69 -15.01 18.14
C ALA A 386 -10.45 -15.70 16.99
N LEU A 387 -11.40 -16.60 17.29
CA LEU A 387 -12.23 -17.24 16.28
C LEU A 387 -13.23 -16.27 15.62
N HIS A 388 -13.77 -15.29 16.38
CA HIS A 388 -14.63 -14.25 15.81
C HIS A 388 -13.83 -13.39 14.81
N ILE A 389 -12.65 -12.92 15.24
CA ILE A 389 -11.77 -12.09 14.40
C ILE A 389 -11.32 -12.85 13.15
N ALA A 390 -10.97 -14.14 13.25
CA ALA A 390 -10.61 -14.91 12.06
C ALA A 390 -11.83 -15.11 11.14
N ALA A 391 -13.02 -15.30 11.68
CA ALA A 391 -14.21 -15.56 10.88
C ALA A 391 -14.59 -14.40 9.93
N GLU A 392 -14.30 -13.15 10.30
CA GLU A 392 -14.56 -11.96 9.48
C GLU A 392 -13.47 -11.64 8.43
N ILE A 393 -12.32 -12.33 8.46
CA ILE A 393 -11.21 -12.08 7.51
C ILE A 393 -11.24 -13.13 6.39
N GLY A 394 -11.57 -12.69 5.17
CA GLY A 394 -11.82 -13.56 4.00
C GLY A 394 -10.70 -14.55 3.68
N ASP A 395 -9.43 -14.12 3.75
CA ASP A 395 -8.27 -14.96 3.42
C ASP A 395 -7.68 -15.71 4.63
N SER A 396 -8.45 -15.87 5.72
CA SER A 396 -7.96 -16.48 6.97
C SER A 396 -8.55 -17.87 7.26
N SER A 397 -9.11 -18.56 6.27
CA SER A 397 -9.74 -19.89 6.46
C SER A 397 -8.83 -20.93 7.12
N HIS A 398 -7.51 -20.92 6.85
CA HIS A 398 -6.53 -21.76 7.54
C HIS A 398 -6.40 -21.40 9.04
N THR A 399 -6.54 -20.11 9.38
CA THR A 399 -6.54 -19.63 10.76
C THR A 399 -7.78 -20.11 11.50
N VAL A 400 -8.96 -19.94 10.89
CA VAL A 400 -10.24 -20.46 11.41
C VAL A 400 -10.15 -21.96 11.68
N LYS A 401 -9.71 -22.71 10.68
CA LYS A 401 -9.54 -24.17 10.78
C LYS A 401 -8.62 -24.53 11.93
N ARG A 402 -7.45 -23.90 12.04
CA ARG A 402 -6.48 -24.22 13.11
C ARG A 402 -7.01 -23.86 14.49
N LEU A 403 -7.69 -22.73 14.65
CA LEU A 403 -8.33 -22.37 15.92
C LEU A 403 -9.37 -23.42 16.34
N LEU A 404 -10.22 -23.88 15.43
CA LEU A 404 -11.19 -24.96 15.69
C LEU A 404 -10.50 -26.28 16.05
N GLU A 405 -9.44 -26.67 15.36
CA GLU A 405 -8.64 -27.87 15.67
C GLU A 405 -7.94 -27.78 17.04
N CYS A 406 -7.59 -26.57 17.47
CA CYS A 406 -7.06 -26.31 18.81
C CYS A 406 -8.15 -26.23 19.90
N GLY A 407 -9.42 -26.43 19.54
CA GLY A 407 -10.53 -26.50 20.49
C GLY A 407 -11.25 -25.18 20.74
N ALA A 408 -11.14 -24.20 19.84
CA ALA A 408 -11.91 -22.96 19.95
C ALA A 408 -13.41 -23.24 19.98
N ASN A 409 -14.16 -22.56 20.84
CA ASN A 409 -15.59 -22.71 20.97
C ASN A 409 -16.32 -22.07 19.78
N VAL A 410 -16.84 -22.91 18.88
CA VAL A 410 -17.60 -22.50 17.70
C VAL A 410 -18.89 -21.73 18.02
N ALA A 411 -19.43 -21.91 19.24
CA ALA A 411 -20.65 -21.26 19.72
C ALA A 411 -20.38 -20.14 20.74
N ALA A 412 -19.14 -19.63 20.79
CA ALA A 412 -18.86 -18.42 21.57
C ALA A 412 -19.71 -17.25 21.03
N VAL A 413 -20.10 -16.34 21.92
CA VAL A 413 -20.87 -15.13 21.59
C VAL A 413 -20.16 -13.90 22.16
N ASP A 414 -20.00 -12.85 21.36
CA ASP A 414 -19.41 -11.58 21.81
C ASP A 414 -20.38 -10.75 22.68
N GLU A 415 -20.07 -9.47 22.94
CA GLU A 415 -20.93 -8.61 23.76
C GLU A 415 -22.27 -8.26 23.11
N ASP A 416 -22.34 -8.28 21.79
CA ASP A 416 -23.57 -8.06 21.01
C ASP A 416 -24.38 -9.37 20.83
N GLY A 417 -23.82 -10.50 21.28
CA GLY A 417 -24.44 -11.81 21.19
C GLY A 417 -24.16 -12.53 19.86
N LEU A 418 -23.27 -11.97 19.02
CA LEU A 418 -22.94 -12.51 17.71
C LEU A 418 -21.96 -13.68 17.85
N THR A 419 -22.19 -14.72 17.05
CA THR A 419 -21.30 -15.89 16.98
C THR A 419 -20.22 -15.69 15.90
N PRO A 420 -19.12 -16.47 15.88
CA PRO A 420 -18.20 -16.46 14.76
C PRO A 420 -18.88 -16.76 13.41
N LEU A 421 -19.96 -17.56 13.40
CA LEU A 421 -20.72 -17.82 12.18
C LEU A 421 -21.45 -16.57 11.68
N ALA A 422 -22.03 -15.78 12.59
CA ALA A 422 -22.67 -14.50 12.26
C ALA A 422 -21.65 -13.54 11.62
N HIS A 423 -20.47 -13.36 12.24
CA HIS A 423 -19.36 -12.59 11.64
C HIS A 423 -19.00 -13.09 10.23
N ALA A 424 -18.76 -14.39 10.05
CA ALA A 424 -18.42 -14.92 8.73
C ALA A 424 -19.48 -14.63 7.66
N ILE A 425 -20.75 -14.57 8.04
CA ILE A 425 -21.88 -14.30 7.14
C ILE A 425 -21.95 -12.82 6.78
N VAL A 426 -21.96 -11.94 7.78
CA VAL A 426 -22.00 -10.47 7.61
C VAL A 426 -20.83 -10.00 6.73
N TYR A 427 -19.64 -10.52 6.98
CA TYR A 427 -18.44 -10.17 6.20
C TYR A 427 -18.30 -10.96 4.89
N GLY A 428 -19.19 -11.93 4.60
CA GLY A 428 -19.21 -12.66 3.33
C GLY A 428 -18.09 -13.70 3.16
N CYS A 429 -17.50 -14.18 4.26
CA CYS A 429 -16.37 -15.09 4.26
C CYS A 429 -16.83 -16.55 4.07
N LEU A 430 -17.19 -16.91 2.82
CA LEU A 430 -17.81 -18.21 2.49
C LEU A 430 -17.04 -19.43 3.02
N GLU A 431 -15.71 -19.46 2.90
CA GLU A 431 -14.93 -20.59 3.38
C GLU A 431 -14.91 -20.68 4.91
N SER A 432 -14.91 -19.54 5.62
CA SER A 432 -15.10 -19.50 7.07
C SER A 432 -16.49 -20.04 7.46
N VAL A 433 -17.55 -19.65 6.74
CA VAL A 433 -18.91 -20.17 6.94
C VAL A 433 -18.95 -21.70 6.79
N ARG A 434 -18.32 -22.25 5.74
CA ARG A 434 -18.24 -23.71 5.52
C ARG A 434 -17.53 -24.40 6.68
N LEU A 435 -16.38 -23.89 7.11
CA LEU A 435 -15.58 -24.47 8.18
C LEU A 435 -16.34 -24.47 9.51
N LEU A 436 -16.92 -23.33 9.88
CA LEU A 436 -17.68 -23.17 11.13
C LEU A 436 -18.87 -24.15 11.18
N ILE A 437 -19.67 -24.24 10.11
CA ILE A 437 -20.80 -25.18 10.04
C ILE A 437 -20.31 -26.64 10.11
N SER A 438 -19.22 -26.97 9.41
CA SER A 438 -18.65 -28.34 9.45
C SER A 438 -18.14 -28.73 10.84
N HIS A 439 -17.80 -27.76 11.68
CA HIS A 439 -17.41 -27.92 13.07
C HIS A 439 -18.56 -27.73 14.07
N GLY A 440 -19.80 -27.68 13.60
CA GLY A 440 -21.00 -27.72 14.44
C GLY A 440 -21.54 -26.36 14.87
N ALA A 441 -21.20 -25.27 14.18
CA ALA A 441 -21.88 -23.99 14.36
C ALA A 441 -23.40 -24.13 14.13
N ASP A 442 -24.21 -23.59 15.04
CA ASP A 442 -25.66 -23.64 14.90
C ASP A 442 -26.17 -22.53 13.97
N ILE A 443 -26.64 -22.94 12.78
CA ILE A 443 -27.21 -22.03 11.78
C ILE A 443 -28.49 -21.36 12.31
N LYS A 444 -29.17 -21.96 13.28
CA LYS A 444 -30.40 -21.38 13.88
C LYS A 444 -30.11 -20.27 14.87
N ALA A 445 -28.85 -20.06 15.24
CA ALA A 445 -28.44 -18.96 16.10
C ALA A 445 -28.25 -17.64 15.33
N LEU A 446 -28.39 -17.66 14.00
CA LEU A 446 -28.37 -16.46 13.16
C LEU A 446 -29.68 -15.69 13.31
N ASP A 447 -29.58 -14.38 13.43
CA ASP A 447 -30.76 -13.52 13.44
C ASP A 447 -31.26 -13.24 12.01
N GLU A 448 -32.48 -12.70 11.90
CA GLU A 448 -33.10 -12.38 10.61
C GLU A 448 -32.39 -11.19 9.92
N GLU A 449 -31.74 -10.30 10.68
CA GLU A 449 -31.08 -9.11 10.15
C GLU A 449 -29.79 -9.48 9.40
N ASP A 450 -28.94 -10.30 10.01
CA ASP A 450 -27.73 -10.89 9.42
C ASP A 450 -28.06 -11.64 8.13
N LEU A 451 -29.14 -12.43 8.15
CA LEU A 451 -29.59 -13.20 6.98
C LEU A 451 -30.12 -12.28 5.87
N LEU A 452 -30.82 -11.19 6.24
CA LEU A 452 -31.31 -10.20 5.29
C LEU A 452 -30.14 -9.45 4.64
N GLU A 453 -29.18 -8.98 5.42
CA GLU A 453 -27.97 -8.33 4.92
C GLU A 453 -27.17 -9.28 4.01
N CYS A 454 -26.95 -10.52 4.43
CA CYS A 454 -26.31 -11.54 3.61
C CYS A 454 -27.01 -11.76 2.27
N SER A 455 -28.34 -11.78 2.25
CA SER A 455 -29.12 -11.97 1.01
C SER A 455 -28.91 -10.83 0.01
N ARG A 456 -28.69 -9.61 0.51
CA ARG A 456 -28.48 -8.39 -0.29
C ARG A 456 -27.06 -8.28 -0.79
N GLU A 457 -26.10 -8.52 0.11
CA GLU A 457 -24.71 -8.14 -0.14
C GLU A 457 -23.80 -9.32 -0.48
N LYS A 458 -24.12 -10.53 0.00
CA LYS A 458 -23.24 -11.71 -0.04
C LYS A 458 -23.94 -12.89 -0.75
N PRO A 459 -24.22 -12.79 -2.06
CA PRO A 459 -25.05 -13.76 -2.78
C PRO A 459 -24.50 -15.19 -2.78
N ASP A 460 -23.17 -15.37 -2.74
CA ASP A 460 -22.56 -16.69 -2.70
C ASP A 460 -22.75 -17.39 -1.34
N VAL A 461 -22.67 -16.62 -0.24
CA VAL A 461 -22.98 -17.11 1.10
C VAL A 461 -24.47 -17.43 1.21
N ALA A 462 -25.35 -16.52 0.78
CA ALA A 462 -26.79 -16.75 0.77
C ALA A 462 -27.18 -18.01 -0.01
N LYS A 463 -26.62 -18.19 -1.21
CA LYS A 463 -26.84 -19.38 -2.04
C LYS A 463 -26.37 -20.66 -1.35
N PHE A 464 -25.24 -20.61 -0.64
CA PHE A 464 -24.76 -21.74 0.13
C PHE A 464 -25.71 -22.09 1.29
N LEU A 465 -26.18 -21.09 2.04
CA LEU A 465 -27.14 -21.26 3.14
C LEU A 465 -28.49 -21.82 2.65
N VAL A 466 -29.01 -21.31 1.53
CA VAL A 466 -30.21 -21.89 0.88
C VAL A 466 -29.99 -23.36 0.51
N GLY A 467 -28.79 -23.71 0.03
CA GLY A 467 -28.40 -25.09 -0.25
C GLY A 467 -28.40 -26.01 0.98
N LEU A 468 -28.26 -25.43 2.18
CA LEU A 468 -28.38 -26.11 3.47
C LEU A 468 -29.81 -26.11 4.04
N GLY A 469 -30.78 -25.52 3.31
CA GLY A 469 -32.17 -25.44 3.73
C GLY A 469 -32.51 -24.26 4.64
N VAL A 470 -31.66 -23.22 4.67
CA VAL A 470 -31.96 -21.96 5.36
C VAL A 470 -32.95 -21.15 4.52
N GLU A 471 -34.05 -20.73 5.14
CA GLU A 471 -34.98 -19.78 4.54
C GLU A 471 -34.39 -18.36 4.67
N MET A 472 -34.09 -17.73 3.53
CA MET A 472 -33.58 -16.36 3.52
C MET A 472 -34.75 -15.37 3.56
N PRO A 473 -34.72 -14.35 4.44
CA PRO A 473 -35.76 -13.33 4.49
C PRO A 473 -35.78 -12.53 3.17
N VAL A 474 -36.97 -12.07 2.79
CA VAL A 474 -37.21 -11.27 1.59
C VAL A 474 -37.56 -9.86 2.05
N GLU A 475 -36.99 -8.83 1.43
CA GLU A 475 -37.43 -7.46 1.69
C GLU A 475 -38.93 -7.33 1.45
N GLU A 476 -39.68 -6.91 2.48
CA GLU A 476 -41.00 -6.35 2.25
C GLU A 476 -40.79 -5.10 1.41
N SER A 477 -41.07 -5.19 0.11
CA SER A 477 -41.09 -4.01 -0.76
C SER A 477 -42.04 -3.02 -0.13
N GLU A 478 -41.53 -1.88 0.35
CA GLU A 478 -42.35 -0.73 0.69
C GLU A 478 -43.26 -0.49 -0.51
N GLN A 479 -44.54 -0.81 -0.35
CA GLN A 479 -45.56 -0.46 -1.33
C GLN A 479 -45.59 1.06 -1.34
N GLU A 480 -44.99 1.67 -2.37
CA GLU A 480 -45.13 3.08 -2.69
C GLU A 480 -46.64 3.37 -2.80
N GLU A 481 -47.25 3.90 -1.74
CA GLU A 481 -48.61 4.45 -1.72
C GLU A 481 -48.70 5.81 -2.43
#